data_AF-A0A954BN82-F1
#
_entry.id   AF-A0A954BN82-F1
#
_cell.length_a   1.000
_cell.length_b   1.000
_cell.length_c   1.000
_cell.angle_alpha   90.00
_cell.angle_beta   90.00
_cell.angle_gamma   90.00
#
_symmetry.space_group_name_H-M   'P 1'
#
loop_
_entity.id
_entity.type
_entity.pdbx_description
1 polymer ?
#
loop_
_entity_poly.entity_id
_entity_poly.type
_entity_poly.pdbx_seq_one_letter_code
_entity_poly.pdbx_strand_id
1 'polypeptide(L)'
;MTTNHSLRAWLGASAMALAAAILPASAQETGETEARLSTVTVTAQKIEENLQDVPISITAVSDEKLDVLKSSGADIRFLSARVPSVIAESSFGRAFPRFYIRGIGNTDFDLNASQPVSLVYDDVPYENPILKGYPVFDLDKVEVLRGPQGTL
;
A
#
# COMPACT_ATOMS: atom_id res chain seq x y z
N MET A 1 14.38 -67.17 -53.62
CA MET A 1 14.55 -66.30 -54.82
C MET A 1 13.60 -65.12 -54.65
N THR A 2 14.11 -63.97 -54.21
CA THR A 2 14.24 -62.70 -54.99
C THR A 2 12.89 -61.96 -55.17
N THR A 3 12.67 -60.66 -54.96
CA THR A 3 13.37 -59.48 -54.39
C THR A 3 12.39 -58.28 -54.53
N ASN A 4 12.49 -57.29 -53.63
CA ASN A 4 12.32 -55.84 -53.83
C ASN A 4 10.98 -55.20 -54.20
N HIS A 5 10.23 -54.69 -53.20
CA HIS A 5 9.21 -53.63 -53.37
C HIS A 5 9.15 -52.59 -52.22
N SER A 6 10.24 -52.33 -51.49
CA SER A 6 10.20 -51.40 -50.34
C SER A 6 10.48 -49.92 -50.63
N LEU A 7 10.78 -49.53 -51.88
CA LEU A 7 11.25 -48.17 -52.19
C LEU A 7 10.18 -47.22 -52.75
N ARG A 8 8.91 -47.38 -52.37
CA ARG A 8 7.82 -46.46 -52.76
C ARG A 8 7.03 -45.85 -51.59
N ALA A 9 7.29 -46.28 -50.35
CA ALA A 9 6.50 -45.83 -49.20
C ALA A 9 6.95 -44.49 -48.58
N TRP A 10 8.07 -43.92 -49.01
CA TRP A 10 8.69 -42.77 -48.33
C TRP A 10 8.35 -41.39 -48.92
N LEU A 11 7.49 -41.30 -49.94
CA LEU A 11 7.07 -40.01 -50.52
C LEU A 11 5.70 -39.51 -49.99
N GLY A 12 4.93 -40.37 -49.31
CA GLY A 12 3.60 -39.99 -48.81
C GLY A 12 3.60 -39.25 -47.47
N ALA A 13 4.68 -39.35 -46.68
CA ALA A 13 4.70 -38.83 -45.31
C ALA A 13 4.97 -37.32 -45.20
N SER A 14 5.59 -36.68 -46.22
CA SER A 14 5.91 -35.25 -46.15
C SER A 14 4.75 -34.31 -46.47
N ALA A 15 3.70 -34.78 -47.16
CA ALA A 15 2.59 -33.90 -47.55
C ALA A 15 1.60 -33.62 -46.40
N MET A 16 1.54 -34.49 -45.40
CA MET A 16 0.56 -34.39 -44.31
C MET A 16 1.08 -33.55 -43.12
N ALA A 17 2.40 -33.31 -43.04
CA ALA A 17 3.00 -32.47 -42.03
C ALA A 17 2.85 -30.96 -42.31
N LEU A 18 2.67 -30.57 -43.58
CA LEU A 18 2.57 -29.15 -43.95
C LEU A 18 1.16 -28.57 -43.79
N ALA A 19 0.13 -29.43 -43.71
CA ALA A 19 -1.26 -28.99 -43.52
C ALA A 19 -1.62 -28.67 -42.06
N ALA A 20 -0.85 -29.17 -41.08
CA ALA A 20 -1.07 -28.90 -39.66
C ALA A 20 -0.57 -27.51 -39.21
N ALA A 21 0.18 -26.80 -40.06
CA ALA A 21 0.77 -25.50 -39.76
C ALA A 21 -0.14 -24.29 -40.08
N ILE A 22 -1.36 -24.52 -40.60
CA ILE A 22 -2.29 -23.47 -41.04
C ILE A 22 -3.50 -23.35 -40.09
N LEU A 23 -3.46 -24.00 -38.93
CA LEU A 23 -4.45 -23.69 -37.90
C LEU A 23 -4.23 -22.24 -37.44
N PRO A 24 -5.23 -21.34 -37.55
CA PRO A 24 -5.10 -20.02 -36.96
C PRO A 24 -4.84 -20.23 -35.47
N ALA A 25 -3.70 -19.76 -35.01
CA ALA A 25 -3.43 -19.68 -33.59
C ALA A 25 -4.52 -18.80 -33.00
N SER A 26 -5.47 -19.41 -32.29
CA SER A 26 -6.39 -18.69 -31.43
C SER A 26 -5.50 -17.90 -30.48
N ALA A 27 -5.41 -16.59 -30.68
CA ALA A 27 -4.79 -15.71 -29.71
C ALA A 27 -5.54 -15.97 -28.41
N GLN A 28 -4.85 -16.59 -27.44
CA GLN A 28 -5.38 -16.69 -26.10
C GLN A 28 -5.61 -15.25 -25.68
N GLU A 29 -6.87 -14.85 -25.51
CA GLU A 29 -7.21 -13.68 -24.70
C GLU A 29 -6.71 -14.01 -23.29
N THR A 30 -5.42 -13.82 -23.08
CA THR A 30 -4.92 -13.37 -21.80
C THR A 30 -5.70 -12.10 -21.55
N GLY A 31 -6.80 -12.24 -20.81
CA GLY A 31 -7.46 -11.11 -20.20
C GLY A 31 -6.38 -10.36 -19.44
N GLU A 32 -5.86 -9.32 -20.08
CA GLU A 32 -5.12 -8.25 -19.44
C GLU A 32 -6.13 -7.68 -18.44
N THR A 33 -6.17 -8.29 -17.27
CA THR A 33 -6.43 -7.52 -16.07
C THR A 33 -5.25 -6.57 -16.02
N GLU A 34 -5.35 -5.45 -16.75
CA GLU A 34 -4.43 -4.34 -16.61
C GLU A 34 -4.34 -4.13 -15.10
N ALA A 35 -3.15 -4.37 -14.54
CA ALA A 35 -2.85 -4.06 -13.15
C ALA A 35 -2.88 -2.53 -13.04
N ARG A 36 -4.09 -1.97 -13.05
CA ARG A 36 -4.33 -0.55 -12.87
C ARG A 36 -4.05 -0.25 -11.42
N LEU A 37 -3.22 0.76 -11.20
CA LEU A 37 -2.96 1.27 -9.87
C LEU A 37 -4.31 1.65 -9.24
N SER A 38 -4.59 1.10 -8.06
CA SER A 38 -5.79 1.44 -7.31
C SER A 38 -5.82 2.94 -7.02
N THR A 39 -6.97 3.58 -7.25
CA THR A 39 -7.18 4.96 -6.82
C THR A 39 -7.13 5.02 -5.29
N VAL A 40 -6.28 5.90 -4.76
CA VAL A 40 -6.16 6.12 -3.31
C VAL A 40 -6.90 7.41 -2.97
N THR A 41 -8.01 7.29 -2.25
CA THR A 41 -8.80 8.43 -1.76
C THR A 41 -8.29 8.85 -0.38
N VAL A 42 -8.13 10.15 -0.16
CA VAL A 42 -7.70 10.75 1.11
C VAL A 42 -8.69 11.79 1.61
N THR A 43 -8.71 12.05 2.92
CA THR A 43 -9.56 13.05 3.58
C THR A 43 -8.76 14.23 4.16
N ALA A 44 -7.50 14.37 3.75
CA ALA A 44 -6.57 15.37 4.26
C ALA A 44 -7.06 16.83 4.26
N GLN A 45 -8.00 17.21 3.37
CA GLN A 45 -8.62 18.55 3.32
C GLN A 45 -10.05 18.58 3.87
N LYS A 46 -10.45 17.59 4.68
CA LYS A 46 -11.84 17.39 5.16
C LYS A 46 -12.87 17.08 4.06
N ILE A 47 -12.38 16.71 2.89
CA ILE A 47 -13.16 16.26 1.73
C ILE A 47 -12.43 15.07 1.12
N GLU A 48 -13.19 14.13 0.55
CA GLU A 48 -12.65 12.97 -0.13
C GLU A 48 -12.10 13.37 -1.50
N GLU A 49 -10.79 13.19 -1.68
CA GLU A 49 -10.08 13.54 -2.92
C GLU A 49 -9.09 12.45 -3.32
N ASN A 50 -8.77 12.38 -4.61
CA ASN A 50 -7.71 11.50 -5.10
C ASN A 50 -6.35 12.01 -4.62
N LEU A 51 -5.52 11.13 -4.05
CA LEU A 51 -4.18 11.47 -3.56
C LEU A 51 -3.31 12.21 -4.58
N GLN A 52 -3.49 11.96 -5.89
CA GLN A 52 -2.73 12.61 -6.96
C GLN A 52 -3.12 14.10 -7.17
N ASP A 53 -4.33 14.48 -6.76
CA ASP A 53 -4.87 15.83 -6.97
C ASP A 53 -4.62 16.74 -5.76
N VAL A 54 -4.21 16.17 -4.61
CA VAL A 54 -4.00 16.94 -3.38
C VAL A 54 -2.63 17.63 -3.38
N PRO A 55 -2.55 18.97 -3.25
CA PRO A 55 -1.30 19.73 -3.35
C PRO A 55 -0.48 19.74 -2.05
N ILE A 56 -0.57 18.68 -1.23
CA ILE A 56 0.21 18.51 0.00
C ILE A 56 0.85 17.13 0.08
N SER A 57 1.93 17.05 0.83
CA SER A 57 2.73 15.82 0.92
C SER A 57 2.07 14.83 1.88
N ILE A 58 1.27 13.91 1.33
CA ILE A 58 0.51 12.91 2.08
C ILE A 58 1.10 11.52 1.88
N THR A 59 1.00 10.69 2.92
CA THR A 59 1.15 9.23 2.81
C THR A 59 -0.08 8.57 3.41
N ALA A 60 -0.75 7.71 2.66
CA ALA A 60 -1.87 6.92 3.15
C ALA A 60 -1.46 5.45 3.35
N VAL A 61 -1.95 4.84 4.43
CA VAL A 61 -1.81 3.40 4.73
C VAL A 61 -3.21 2.84 4.96
N SER A 62 -3.69 1.99 4.07
CA SER A 62 -5.06 1.42 4.07
C SER A 62 -5.05 -0.09 3.80
N ASP A 63 -6.24 -0.69 3.88
CA ASP A 63 -6.57 -2.02 3.36
C ASP A 63 -5.74 -3.17 3.97
N GLU A 64 -5.49 -4.20 3.16
CA GLU A 64 -4.78 -5.42 3.51
C GLU A 64 -3.42 -5.17 4.17
N LYS A 65 -2.77 -4.07 3.80
CA LYS A 65 -1.51 -3.64 4.40
C LYS A 65 -1.68 -3.18 5.84
N LEU A 66 -2.76 -2.43 6.13
CA LEU A 66 -3.07 -2.04 7.49
C LEU A 66 -3.57 -3.24 8.31
N ASP A 67 -4.31 -4.17 7.70
CA ASP A 67 -4.78 -5.39 8.37
C ASP A 67 -3.66 -6.34 8.77
N VAL A 68 -2.64 -6.50 7.92
CA VAL A 68 -1.42 -7.23 8.27
C VAL A 68 -0.70 -6.57 9.46
N LEU A 69 -0.66 -5.23 9.49
CA LEU A 69 -0.05 -4.50 10.60
C LEU A 69 -0.86 -4.65 11.90
N LYS A 70 -2.19 -4.55 11.83
CA LYS A 70 -3.11 -4.77 12.96
C LYS A 70 -2.98 -6.18 13.54
N SER A 71 -2.98 -7.21 12.69
CA SER A 71 -2.98 -8.62 13.09
C SER A 71 -1.71 -9.04 13.85
N SER A 72 -0.59 -8.36 13.63
CA SER A 72 0.64 -8.55 14.40
C SER A 72 0.59 -7.95 15.82
N GLY A 73 -0.49 -7.25 16.17
CA GLY A 73 -0.60 -6.51 17.43
C GLY A 73 0.34 -5.30 17.49
N ALA A 74 0.79 -4.80 16.34
CA ALA A 74 1.60 -3.59 16.25
C ALA A 74 0.81 -2.38 16.75
N ASP A 75 1.51 -1.43 17.35
CA ASP A 75 0.97 -0.13 17.72
C ASP A 75 1.41 0.93 16.68
N ILE A 76 0.98 2.17 16.87
CA ILE A 76 1.21 3.29 15.96
C ILE A 76 2.69 3.52 15.59
N ARG A 77 3.64 2.94 16.33
CA ARG A 77 5.08 3.00 16.04
C ARG A 77 5.47 2.31 14.73
N PHE A 78 4.61 1.47 14.14
CA PHE A 78 4.85 0.90 12.80
C PHE A 78 5.04 2.00 11.73
N LEU A 79 4.47 3.20 11.95
CA LEU A 79 4.60 4.33 11.04
C LEU A 79 6.06 4.69 10.79
N SER A 80 6.93 4.55 11.80
CA SER A 80 8.37 4.78 11.68
C SER A 80 9.03 3.94 10.59
N ALA A 81 8.53 2.71 10.38
CA ALA A 81 9.06 1.78 9.38
C ALA A 81 8.39 1.94 8.01
N ARG A 82 7.23 2.59 7.94
CA ARG A 82 6.40 2.59 6.73
C ARG A 82 6.17 3.94 6.08
N VAL A 83 6.32 5.03 6.84
CA VAL A 83 6.12 6.38 6.35
C VAL A 83 7.43 7.16 6.40
N PRO A 84 7.93 7.65 5.25
CA PRO A 84 9.15 8.43 5.21
C PRO A 84 9.05 9.72 6.05
N SER A 85 10.15 10.07 6.69
CA SER A 85 10.26 11.27 7.53
C SER A 85 9.27 11.30 8.70
N VAL A 86 8.75 10.16 9.13
CA VAL A 86 7.94 10.00 10.34
C VAL A 86 8.71 9.15 11.32
N ILE A 87 8.75 9.58 12.57
CA ILE A 87 9.22 8.77 13.69
C ILE A 87 8.12 8.79 14.74
N ALA A 88 7.72 7.61 15.17
CA ALA A 88 6.83 7.34 16.27
C ALA A 88 7.60 6.49 17.28
N GLU A 89 7.93 7.07 18.42
CA GLU A 89 8.69 6.43 19.49
C GLU A 89 7.97 6.60 20.83
N SER A 90 8.27 5.77 21.81
CA SER A 90 7.75 5.93 23.17
C SER A 90 8.75 5.42 24.19
N SER A 91 8.90 6.17 25.28
CA SER A 91 9.64 5.73 26.47
C SER A 91 8.74 5.04 27.51
N PHE A 92 7.42 5.02 27.30
CA PHE A 92 6.42 4.46 28.23
C PHE A 92 5.58 3.34 27.58
N GLY A 93 6.23 2.47 26.81
CA GLY A 93 5.56 1.38 26.12
C GLY A 93 4.63 1.90 25.00
N ARG A 94 3.33 1.59 25.08
CA ARG A 94 2.34 2.00 24.07
C ARG A 94 1.57 3.27 24.44
N ALA A 95 1.59 3.66 25.71
CA ALA A 95 0.67 4.66 26.27
C ALA A 95 1.03 6.10 25.92
N PHE A 96 2.28 6.36 25.53
CA PHE A 96 2.78 7.72 25.34
C PHE A 96 3.68 7.81 24.09
N PRO A 97 3.14 7.65 22.88
CA PRO A 97 3.92 7.82 21.67
C PRO A 97 4.16 9.31 21.40
N ARG A 98 5.38 9.63 21.03
CA ARG A 98 5.80 10.94 20.53
C ARG A 98 6.05 10.83 19.04
N PHE A 99 5.48 11.77 18.30
CA PHE A 99 5.58 11.81 16.85
C PHE A 99 6.51 12.92 16.42
N TYR A 100 7.32 12.61 15.42
CA TYR A 100 8.20 13.54 14.75
C TYR A 100 7.94 13.45 13.26
N ILE A 101 7.70 14.59 12.61
CA ILE A 101 7.52 14.69 11.17
C ILE A 101 8.58 15.63 10.61
N ARG A 102 9.41 15.15 9.68
CA ARG A 102 10.57 15.87 9.14
C ARG A 102 11.50 16.41 10.25
N GLY A 103 11.66 15.62 11.32
CA GLY A 103 12.51 15.97 12.47
C GLY A 103 11.86 16.94 13.48
N ILE A 104 10.65 17.41 13.22
CA ILE A 104 9.91 18.29 14.13
C ILE A 104 9.01 17.44 15.03
N GLY A 105 9.19 17.55 16.34
CA GLY A 105 8.43 16.86 17.37
C GLY A 105 8.69 17.49 18.74
N ASN A 106 8.06 16.97 19.78
CA ASN A 106 8.31 17.40 21.16
C ASN A 106 8.99 16.25 21.94
N THR A 107 10.12 16.55 22.59
CA THR A 107 10.90 15.59 23.38
C THR A 107 10.55 15.62 24.88
N ASP A 108 9.78 16.61 25.32
CA ASP A 108 9.28 16.75 26.68
C ASP A 108 8.27 15.64 27.03
N PHE A 109 8.20 15.34 28.31
CA PHE A 109 7.27 14.40 28.91
C PHE A 109 6.12 15.11 29.64
N ASP A 110 6.14 16.43 29.76
CA ASP A 110 5.02 17.22 30.27
C ASP A 110 3.79 17.07 29.38
N LEU A 111 2.69 16.63 29.99
CA LEU A 111 1.39 16.43 29.33
C LEU A 111 0.80 17.74 28.81
N ASN A 112 1.22 18.88 29.36
CA ASN A 112 0.76 20.22 28.99
C ASN A 112 1.66 20.91 27.97
N ALA A 113 2.77 20.28 27.58
CA ALA A 113 3.67 20.85 26.59
C ALA A 113 3.01 20.85 25.20
N SER A 114 3.14 21.98 24.48
CA SER A 114 2.63 22.13 23.13
C SER A 114 3.27 21.12 22.18
N GLN A 115 2.45 20.38 21.44
CA GLN A 115 2.91 19.34 20.52
C GLN A 115 2.89 19.90 19.09
N PRO A 116 4.00 19.90 18.34
CA PRO A 116 4.03 20.40 16.97
C PRO A 116 3.43 19.41 15.96
N VAL A 117 3.13 18.18 16.40
CA VAL A 117 2.47 17.14 15.60
C VAL A 117 1.17 16.74 16.30
N SER A 118 0.05 17.07 15.66
CA SER A 118 -1.29 16.68 16.10
C SER A 118 -1.63 15.26 15.63
N LEU A 119 -2.40 14.54 16.45
CA LEU A 119 -3.08 13.32 16.04
C LEU A 119 -4.56 13.66 15.92
N VAL A 120 -5.19 13.26 14.82
CA VAL A 120 -6.63 13.39 14.64
C VAL A 120 -7.20 11.99 14.43
N TYR A 121 -8.26 11.68 15.15
CA TYR A 121 -8.98 10.42 15.07
C TYR A 121 -10.44 10.75 14.79
N ASP A 122 -10.98 10.29 13.66
CA ASP A 122 -12.35 10.59 13.20
C ASP A 122 -12.71 12.07 13.30
N ASP A 123 -11.86 12.94 12.72
CA ASP A 123 -11.98 14.41 12.75
C ASP A 123 -11.93 15.06 14.15
N VAL A 124 -11.61 14.29 15.19
CA VAL A 124 -11.41 14.80 16.56
C VAL A 124 -9.92 14.91 16.88
N PRO A 125 -9.41 16.11 17.22
CA PRO A 125 -8.01 16.29 17.58
C PRO A 125 -7.70 15.72 18.96
N TYR A 126 -6.68 14.86 19.02
CA TYR A 126 -6.17 14.23 20.23
C TYR A 126 -4.86 14.92 20.63
N GLU A 127 -5.00 16.10 21.24
CA GLU A 127 -3.85 16.92 21.61
C GLU A 127 -3.13 16.43 22.87
N ASN A 128 -3.86 15.77 23.78
CA ASN A 128 -3.26 15.16 24.96
C ASN A 128 -2.36 13.99 24.53
N PRO A 129 -1.06 13.98 24.88
CA PRO A 129 -0.14 12.93 24.49
C PRO A 129 -0.53 11.51 24.94
N ILE A 130 -1.32 11.35 26.01
CA ILE A 130 -1.82 10.03 26.45
C ILE A 130 -2.83 9.47 25.44
N LEU A 131 -3.67 10.34 24.87
CA LEU A 131 -4.66 9.92 23.87
C LEU A 131 -4.00 9.46 22.57
N LYS A 132 -2.75 9.87 22.33
CA LYS A 132 -1.98 9.45 21.16
C LYS A 132 -1.56 7.97 21.20
N GLY A 133 -1.58 7.36 22.39
CA GLY A 133 -1.27 5.94 22.61
C GLY A 133 -2.45 4.98 22.41
N TYR A 134 -3.61 5.47 21.98
CA TYR A 134 -4.76 4.62 21.72
C TYR A 134 -4.40 3.51 20.71
N PRO A 135 -4.85 2.27 20.94
CA PRO A 135 -4.48 1.17 20.07
C PRO A 135 -5.02 1.41 18.66
N VAL A 136 -4.19 1.06 17.68
CA VAL A 136 -4.51 1.12 16.25
C VAL A 136 -5.32 -0.13 15.89
N PHE A 137 -6.53 -0.25 16.45
CA PHE A 137 -7.47 -1.31 16.14
C PHE A 137 -8.59 -0.75 15.27
N ASP A 138 -9.14 -1.59 14.39
CA ASP A 138 -10.33 -1.28 13.59
C ASP A 138 -10.27 0.05 12.80
N LEU A 139 -9.07 0.43 12.37
CA LEU A 139 -8.88 1.61 11.51
C LEU A 139 -9.05 1.25 10.03
N ASP A 140 -9.86 2.01 9.30
CA ASP A 140 -9.94 1.85 7.84
C ASP A 140 -8.65 2.32 7.15
N LYS A 141 -8.12 3.46 7.59
CA LYS A 141 -6.98 4.13 6.96
C LYS A 141 -6.23 5.02 7.95
N VAL A 142 -4.93 5.16 7.72
CA VAL A 142 -4.08 6.14 8.39
C VAL A 142 -3.49 7.08 7.35
N GLU A 143 -3.71 8.38 7.51
CA GLU A 143 -3.16 9.42 6.66
C GLU A 143 -2.12 10.23 7.43
N VAL A 144 -0.95 10.44 6.82
CA VAL A 144 0.09 11.29 7.39
C VAL A 144 0.34 12.47 6.49
N LEU A 145 -0.04 13.65 6.98
CA LEU A 145 0.14 14.93 6.31
C LEU A 145 1.46 15.53 6.76
N ARG A 146 2.37 15.79 5.81
CA ARG A 146 3.71 16.30 6.11
C ARG A 146 3.79 17.77 5.74
N GLY A 147 3.83 18.62 6.76
CA GLY A 147 3.98 20.08 6.63
C GLY A 147 2.99 20.82 7.53
N PRO A 148 3.07 22.16 7.59
CA PRO A 148 2.13 22.96 8.36
C PRO A 148 0.70 22.69 7.87
N GLN A 149 -0.10 22.06 8.72
CA GLN A 149 -1.54 22.11 8.61
C GLN A 149 -1.93 23.38 9.36
N GLY A 150 -2.79 24.22 8.78
CA GLY A 150 -3.31 25.38 9.50
C GLY A 150 -4.15 24.93 10.70
N THR A 151 -5.14 25.71 11.08
CA THR A 151 -6.22 25.16 11.92
C THR A 151 -6.98 24.15 11.06
N LEU A 152 -6.88 22.85 11.41
CA LEU A 152 -7.83 21.85 10.92
C LEU A 152 -9.22 22.24 11.40
#